data_AF-A0A7T3KWJ7-F1
#
_entry.id   AF-A0A7T3KWJ7-F1
#
_cell.length_a   1.000
_cell.length_b   1.000
_cell.length_c   1.000
_cell.angle_alpha   90.00
_cell.angle_beta   90.00
_cell.angle_gamma   90.00
#
_symmetry.space_group_name_H-M   'P 1'
#
loop_
_entity.id
_entity.type
_entity.pdbx_description
1 polymer ?
#
loop_
_entity_poly.entity_id
_entity_poly.type
_entity_poly.pdbx_seq_one_letter_code
_entity_poly.pdbx_strand_id
1 'polypeptide(L)'
;MNRRRLLGLLGASALATPGCLGSGMPDDAVVRAEPASRPQDDTAVRYEALPESEQEIVQTAIEEGLYHACPELPDAIHSFADRFGESAYLRYRDTTYALWIRITDMVFATSASPPEKDPSCGFL
;
A
#
# COMPACT_ATOMS: atom_id res chain seq x y z
N MET A 1 66.12 24.87 -22.19
CA MET A 1 65.53 24.57 -23.52
C MET A 1 64.59 23.36 -23.38
N ASN A 2 63.47 23.41 -24.11
CA ASN A 2 62.44 22.36 -24.31
C ASN A 2 61.55 21.98 -23.10
N ARG A 3 60.32 22.51 -22.97
CA ARG A 3 59.06 22.29 -23.76
C ARG A 3 58.66 20.81 -23.85
N ARG A 4 57.53 20.46 -23.21
CA ARG A 4 56.22 20.23 -23.88
C ARG A 4 55.11 19.99 -22.84
N ARG A 5 54.04 20.77 -22.97
CA ARG A 5 52.73 20.60 -22.29
C ARG A 5 51.93 19.55 -23.05
N LEU A 6 51.25 18.66 -22.35
CA LEU A 6 50.23 17.76 -22.92
C LEU A 6 48.85 18.25 -22.44
N LEU A 7 48.19 18.98 -23.33
CA LEU A 7 46.75 19.21 -23.33
C LEU A 7 46.13 18.03 -24.08
N GLY A 8 45.27 17.27 -23.40
CA GLY A 8 44.40 16.26 -23.99
C GLY A 8 42.98 16.54 -23.57
N LEU A 9 42.31 17.41 -24.33
CA LEU A 9 40.87 17.66 -24.31
C LEU A 9 40.20 16.66 -25.26
N LEU A 10 38.93 16.31 -24.96
CA LEU A 10 37.94 15.60 -25.79
C LEU A 10 37.90 14.07 -25.60
N GLY A 11 37.15 13.64 -24.59
CA GLY A 11 36.63 12.28 -24.46
C GLY A 11 35.16 12.33 -24.06
N ALA A 12 34.30 12.02 -25.03
CA ALA A 12 32.85 11.90 -24.99
C ALA A 12 32.20 11.64 -23.61
N SER A 13 31.46 12.62 -23.10
CA SER A 13 30.39 12.36 -22.13
C SER A 13 29.11 12.05 -22.91
N ALA A 14 28.97 10.80 -23.33
CA ALA A 14 27.68 10.20 -23.59
C ALA A 14 26.94 10.06 -22.24
N LEU A 15 26.23 11.10 -21.82
CA LEU A 15 25.30 11.06 -20.69
C LEU A 15 23.99 11.70 -21.12
N ALA A 16 23.26 10.99 -21.97
CA ALA A 16 21.81 11.06 -21.97
C ALA A 16 21.36 9.63 -21.64
N THR A 17 21.31 9.35 -20.34
CA THR A 17 20.71 8.13 -19.81
C THR A 17 19.27 8.01 -20.32
N PRO A 18 18.84 6.80 -20.67
CA PRO A 18 17.55 6.52 -21.27
C PRO A 18 16.45 6.56 -20.20
N GLY A 19 15.22 6.88 -20.60
CA GLY A 19 14.04 6.40 -19.90
C GLY A 19 13.16 7.43 -19.20
N CYS A 20 12.63 8.41 -19.94
CA CYS A 20 11.29 8.91 -19.65
C CYS A 20 10.26 7.86 -20.09
N LEU A 21 10.17 6.70 -19.41
CA LEU A 21 9.12 5.70 -19.66
C LEU A 21 8.80 4.98 -18.35
N GLY A 22 7.97 5.63 -17.55
CA GLY A 22 7.46 5.10 -16.31
C GLY A 22 6.41 6.02 -15.72
N SER A 23 5.52 6.59 -16.54
CA SER A 23 4.26 7.16 -16.05
C SER A 23 3.31 6.03 -15.66
N GLY A 24 3.75 5.15 -14.75
CA GLY A 24 2.84 4.35 -13.95
C GLY A 24 2.31 5.25 -12.86
N MET A 25 1.00 5.20 -12.60
CA MET A 25 0.49 5.78 -11.35
C MET A 25 1.28 5.14 -10.18
N PRO A 26 1.72 5.94 -9.19
CA PRO A 26 2.36 5.38 -8.00
C PRO A 26 1.43 4.37 -7.36
N ASP A 27 2.00 3.25 -6.87
CA ASP A 27 1.20 2.26 -6.15
C ASP A 27 0.65 2.89 -4.87
N ASP A 28 -0.64 2.69 -4.64
CA ASP A 28 -1.36 3.14 -3.46
C ASP A 28 -2.05 1.96 -2.79
N ALA A 29 -2.14 1.96 -1.47
CA ALA A 29 -2.95 0.98 -0.78
C ALA A 29 -3.78 1.65 0.29
N VAL A 30 -5.04 1.25 0.36
CA VAL A 30 -6.03 1.82 1.24
C VAL A 30 -6.78 0.71 1.93
N VAL A 31 -6.76 0.73 3.25
CA VAL A 31 -7.54 -0.18 4.10
C VAL A 31 -8.45 0.64 4.99
N ARG A 32 -9.74 0.34 4.95
CA ARG A 32 -10.74 0.96 5.81
C ARG A 32 -11.42 -0.11 6.65
N ALA A 33 -11.57 0.17 7.93
CA ALA A 33 -12.28 -0.69 8.86
C ALA A 33 -13.52 0.03 9.40
N GLU A 34 -14.67 -0.64 9.36
CA GLU A 34 -15.92 -0.16 9.96
C GLU A 34 -16.50 -1.25 10.87
N PRO A 35 -17.09 -0.91 12.03
CA PRO A 35 -17.81 -1.90 12.83
C PRO A 35 -18.88 -2.61 11.98
N ALA A 36 -18.87 -3.94 11.97
CA ALA A 36 -19.84 -4.71 11.22
C ALA A 36 -21.23 -4.58 11.86
N SER A 37 -22.27 -4.42 11.03
CA SER A 37 -23.65 -4.30 11.52
C SER A 37 -24.20 -5.60 12.12
N ARG A 38 -23.58 -6.74 11.82
CA ARG A 38 -23.89 -8.05 12.40
C ARG A 38 -22.59 -8.76 12.77
N PRO A 39 -22.56 -9.54 13.86
CA PRO A 39 -21.44 -10.41 14.18
C PRO A 39 -21.23 -11.40 13.03
N GLN A 40 -19.98 -11.52 12.57
CA GLN A 40 -19.56 -12.45 11.51
C GLN A 40 -18.45 -13.35 12.03
N ASP A 41 -18.53 -13.68 13.32
CA ASP A 41 -17.42 -14.24 14.11
C ASP A 41 -16.90 -15.57 13.58
N ASP A 42 -17.75 -16.35 12.90
CA ASP A 42 -17.38 -17.63 12.27
C ASP A 42 -16.50 -17.47 11.03
N THR A 43 -16.58 -16.30 10.37
CA THR A 43 -15.83 -15.98 9.15
C THR A 43 -14.75 -14.92 9.39
N ALA A 44 -14.76 -14.29 10.57
CA ALA A 44 -13.86 -13.21 10.89
C ALA A 44 -12.45 -13.73 11.20
N VAL A 45 -11.45 -13.18 10.50
CA VAL A 45 -10.05 -13.41 10.82
C VAL A 45 -9.74 -12.77 12.16
N ARG A 46 -9.12 -13.50 13.07
CA ARG A 46 -8.73 -12.96 14.37
C ARG A 46 -7.48 -12.10 14.24
N TYR A 47 -7.49 -10.91 14.83
CA TYR A 47 -6.33 -10.01 14.87
C TYR A 47 -5.05 -10.71 15.36
N GLU A 48 -5.16 -11.53 16.41
CA GLU A 48 -4.04 -12.28 16.99
C GLU A 48 -3.45 -13.35 16.05
N ALA A 49 -4.18 -13.74 15.01
CA ALA A 49 -3.69 -14.65 13.99
C ALA A 49 -2.92 -13.94 12.86
N LEU A 50 -2.90 -12.61 12.86
CA LEU A 50 -2.16 -11.81 11.90
C LEU A 50 -0.67 -11.72 12.31
N PRO A 51 0.27 -11.77 11.36
CA PRO A 51 1.65 -11.36 11.57
C PRO A 51 1.74 -9.93 12.10
N GLU A 52 2.81 -9.61 12.84
CA GLU A 52 3.02 -8.28 13.44
C GLU A 52 2.94 -7.14 12.40
N SER A 53 3.49 -7.34 11.21
CA SER A 53 3.42 -6.36 10.12
C SER A 53 1.99 -6.15 9.56
N GLU A 54 1.14 -7.17 9.60
CA GLU A 54 -0.28 -7.06 9.21
C GLU A 54 -1.12 -6.46 10.35
N GLN A 55 -0.71 -6.66 11.60
CA GLN A 55 -1.36 -6.08 12.78
C GLN A 55 -1.28 -4.55 12.78
N GLU A 56 -0.15 -3.97 12.36
CA GLU A 56 0.01 -2.52 12.24
C GLU A 56 -1.03 -1.90 11.27
N ILE A 57 -1.22 -2.52 10.10
CA ILE A 57 -2.22 -2.09 9.10
C ILE A 57 -3.61 -2.04 9.72
N VAL A 58 -3.98 -3.10 10.44
CA VAL A 58 -5.28 -3.20 11.11
C VAL A 58 -5.42 -2.15 12.21
N GLN A 59 -4.39 -1.99 13.03
CA GLN A 59 -4.43 -1.07 14.15
C GLN A 59 -4.64 0.36 13.65
N THR A 60 -3.88 0.81 12.64
CA THR A 60 -4.07 2.11 12.00
C THR A 60 -5.46 2.23 11.39
N ALA A 61 -5.93 1.24 10.62
CA ALA A 61 -7.24 1.28 9.98
C ALA A 61 -8.41 1.38 11.00
N ILE A 62 -8.27 0.80 12.18
CA ILE A 62 -9.27 0.86 13.26
C ILE A 62 -9.15 2.16 14.07
N GLU A 63 -7.95 2.55 14.47
CA GLU A 63 -7.71 3.69 15.36
C GLU A 63 -7.87 5.03 14.63
N GLU A 64 -7.39 5.12 13.40
CA GLU A 64 -7.46 6.32 12.56
C GLU A 64 -8.64 6.28 11.58
N GLY A 65 -9.32 5.13 11.47
CA GLY A 65 -10.43 4.90 10.55
C GLY A 65 -10.01 4.62 9.11
N LEU A 66 -8.71 4.70 8.82
CA LEU A 66 -8.13 4.51 7.49
C LEU A 66 -6.63 4.25 7.62
N TYR A 67 -6.15 3.21 6.95
CA TYR A 67 -4.74 3.05 6.64
C TYR A 67 -4.51 3.41 5.18
N HIS A 68 -3.47 4.18 4.90
CA HIS A 68 -3.07 4.56 3.56
C HIS A 68 -1.55 4.52 3.44
N ALA A 69 -1.03 3.83 2.43
CA ALA A 69 0.40 3.70 2.16
C ALA A 69 0.72 4.01 0.70
N CYS A 70 1.76 4.81 0.48
CA CYS A 70 2.35 5.09 -0.82
C CYS A 70 3.63 5.95 -0.72
N PRO A 71 4.40 6.13 -1.81
CA PRO A 71 4.34 5.41 -3.10
C PRO A 71 4.95 4.00 -3.05
N GLU A 72 5.62 3.66 -1.95
CA GLU A 72 6.20 2.34 -1.72
C GLU A 72 5.27 1.56 -0.78
N LEU A 73 4.70 0.48 -1.30
CA LEU A 73 3.82 -0.37 -0.52
C LEU A 73 4.63 -1.36 0.32
N PRO A 74 4.29 -1.53 1.62
CA PRO A 74 4.92 -2.57 2.42
C PRO A 74 4.49 -3.95 1.93
N ASP A 75 5.41 -4.91 1.87
CA ASP A 75 5.13 -6.29 1.41
C ASP A 75 3.93 -6.93 2.13
N ALA A 76 3.72 -6.57 3.40
CA ALA A 76 2.63 -7.06 4.23
C ALA A 76 1.22 -6.70 3.69
N ILE A 77 1.08 -5.66 2.85
CA ILE A 77 -0.24 -5.26 2.35
C ILE A 77 -0.85 -6.30 1.41
N HIS A 78 -0.01 -6.96 0.61
CA HIS A 78 -0.47 -7.98 -0.32
C HIS A 78 -0.87 -9.26 0.44
N SER A 79 -0.05 -9.70 1.39
CA SER A 79 -0.39 -10.86 2.23
C SER A 79 -1.62 -10.60 3.09
N PHE A 80 -1.78 -9.35 3.55
CA PHE A 80 -2.99 -8.90 4.23
C PHE A 80 -4.20 -9.01 3.29
N ALA A 81 -4.19 -8.38 2.11
CA ALA A 81 -5.31 -8.40 1.19
C ALA A 81 -5.73 -9.83 0.78
N ASP A 82 -4.77 -10.70 0.46
CA ASP A 82 -5.01 -12.09 0.08
C ASP A 82 -5.70 -12.89 1.20
N ARG A 83 -5.43 -12.55 2.46
CA ARG A 83 -6.03 -13.24 3.61
C ARG A 83 -7.53 -13.00 3.72
N PHE A 84 -8.00 -11.80 3.33
CA PHE A 84 -9.38 -11.39 3.58
C PHE A 84 -10.31 -11.67 2.41
N GLY A 85 -9.81 -11.74 1.18
CA GLY A 85 -10.57 -12.16 -0.01
C GLY A 85 -12.01 -11.63 -0.04
N GLU A 86 -12.97 -12.52 -0.34
CA GLU A 86 -14.38 -12.11 -0.52
C GLU A 86 -15.13 -11.83 0.80
N SER A 87 -14.72 -12.45 1.91
CA SER A 87 -15.40 -12.36 3.22
C SER A 87 -14.52 -11.60 4.21
N ALA A 88 -14.31 -10.33 3.92
CA ALA A 88 -13.35 -9.46 4.59
C ALA A 88 -13.83 -8.96 5.95
N TYR A 89 -13.96 -9.88 6.91
CA TYR A 89 -14.28 -9.58 8.30
C TYR A 89 -13.08 -9.83 9.21
N LEU A 90 -12.87 -8.93 10.16
CA LEU A 90 -11.79 -8.97 11.14
C LEU A 90 -12.37 -8.92 12.54
N ARG A 91 -11.91 -9.80 13.42
CA ARG A 91 -12.18 -9.75 14.86
C ARG A 91 -11.03 -9.05 15.57
N TYR A 92 -11.28 -7.87 16.12
CA TYR A 92 -10.33 -7.12 16.95
C TYR A 92 -10.93 -6.92 18.35
N ARG A 93 -10.30 -7.54 19.36
CA ARG A 93 -10.85 -7.62 20.73
C ARG A 93 -12.27 -8.19 20.71
N ASP A 94 -13.23 -7.43 21.26
CA ASP A 94 -14.63 -7.81 21.34
C ASP A 94 -15.52 -7.26 20.21
N THR A 95 -14.91 -6.69 19.17
CA THR A 95 -15.62 -6.08 18.04
C THR A 95 -15.24 -6.74 16.72
N THR A 96 -16.25 -6.96 15.88
CA THR A 96 -16.06 -7.46 14.51
C THR A 96 -16.17 -6.29 13.55
N TYR A 97 -15.13 -6.11 12.74
CA TYR A 97 -15.00 -5.06 11.74
C TYR A 97 -15.18 -5.66 10.36
N ALA A 98 -15.96 -4.97 9.52
CA ALA A 98 -15.95 -5.17 8.09
C ALA A 98 -14.78 -4.37 7.50
N LEU A 99 -14.13 -4.92 6.48
CA LEU A 99 -13.01 -4.29 5.82
C LEU A 99 -13.35 -3.91 4.39
N TRP A 100 -12.72 -2.82 3.95
CA TRP A 100 -12.58 -2.45 2.55
C TRP A 100 -11.08 -2.32 2.26
N ILE A 101 -10.59 -3.01 1.23
CA ILE A 101 -9.16 -3.07 0.91
C ILE A 101 -9.01 -2.81 -0.59
N ARG A 102 -8.25 -1.78 -0.94
CA ARG A 102 -7.79 -1.52 -2.31
C ARG A 102 -6.27 -1.46 -2.33
N ILE A 103 -5.69 -2.09 -3.34
CA ILE A 103 -4.28 -1.91 -3.69
C ILE A 103 -4.23 -1.53 -5.16
N THR A 104 -3.67 -0.35 -5.42
CA THR A 104 -3.64 0.33 -6.71
C THR A 104 -5.07 0.43 -7.27
N ASP A 105 -5.34 -0.21 -8.39
CA ASP A 105 -6.68 -0.21 -9.03
C ASP A 105 -7.52 -1.46 -8.71
N MET A 106 -7.05 -2.34 -7.82
CA MET A 106 -7.72 -3.60 -7.50
C MET A 106 -8.33 -3.56 -6.10
N VAL A 107 -9.63 -3.86 -6.03
CA VAL A 107 -10.36 -3.98 -4.77
C VAL A 107 -10.41 -5.45 -4.36
N PHE A 108 -9.83 -5.75 -3.19
CA PHE A 108 -9.71 -7.10 -2.66
C PHE A 108 -10.80 -7.44 -1.67
N ALA A 109 -11.37 -6.42 -1.01
CA ALA A 109 -12.38 -6.57 0.02
C ALA A 109 -13.40 -5.42 -0.04
N THR A 110 -14.68 -5.74 0.10
CA THR A 110 -15.79 -4.77 0.01
C THR A 110 -16.86 -4.95 1.07
N SER A 111 -16.52 -5.54 2.23
CA SER A 111 -17.49 -5.76 3.30
C SER A 111 -17.85 -4.46 4.03
N ALA A 112 -16.92 -3.50 4.07
CA ALA A 112 -17.17 -2.12 4.49
C ALA A 112 -17.41 -1.19 3.29
N SER A 113 -17.93 0.01 3.59
CA SER A 113 -18.06 1.05 2.56
C SER A 113 -16.68 1.60 2.16
N PRO A 114 -16.47 1.97 0.88
CA PRO A 114 -15.24 2.66 0.49
C PRO A 114 -15.08 3.98 1.29
N PRO A 115 -13.85 4.49 1.44
CA PRO A 115 -13.61 5.77 2.10
C PRO A 115 -14.33 6.93 1.38
N GLU A 116 -14.88 7.87 2.14
CA GLU A 116 -15.58 9.04 1.58
C GLU A 116 -14.64 9.96 0.78
N LYS A 117 -13.38 10.04 1.21
CA LYS A 117 -12.30 10.72 0.51
C LYS A 117 -11.35 9.64 0.05
N ASP A 118 -11.15 9.52 -1.24
CA ASP A 118 -10.22 8.55 -1.80
C ASP A 118 -8.79 9.12 -1.71
N PRO A 119 -7.98 8.69 -0.72
CA PRO A 119 -6.60 9.13 -0.68
C PRO A 119 -5.89 8.56 -1.93
N SER A 120 -5.17 9.41 -2.62
CA SER A 120 -4.31 8.99 -3.73
C SER A 120 -3.02 9.78 -3.65
N CYS A 121 -1.97 9.21 -4.21
CA CYS A 121 -0.63 9.77 -4.13
C CYS A 121 -0.40 10.87 -5.17
N GLY A 122 -1.47 11.24 -5.87
CA GLY A 122 -1.45 12.23 -6.94
C GLY A 122 -0.72 11.74 -8.18
N PHE A 123 -0.79 12.55 -9.24
CA PHE A 123 0.13 12.42 -10.36
C PHE A 123 1.43 13.13 -9.97
N LEU A 124 2.57 12.42 -10.00
CA LEU A 124 3.91 13.01 -9.90
C LEU A 124 4.22 13.85 -11.13
#